data_AF-A0A7W8PCW3-F1
#
_entry.id   AF-A0A7W8PCW3-F1
#
_cell.length_a   1.000
_cell.length_b   1.000
_cell.length_c   1.000
_cell.angle_alpha   90.00
_cell.angle_beta   90.00
_cell.angle_gamma   90.00
#
_symmetry.space_group_name_H-M   'P 1'
#
loop_
_entity.id
_entity.type
_entity.pdbx_description
1 polymer ?
#
loop_
_entity_poly.entity_id
_entity_poly.type
_entity_poly.pdbx_seq_one_letter_code
_entity_poly.pdbx_strand_id
1 'polypeptide(L)'
;MTSIPVKFDPDCIFASIELWRQSIDFKIAMRDGLKIHLMENRRSILEGYVRAAGIWLSMLGAMQPGDLGAEAELRSVRAEVEDFAAWAESELSALDDLAQGN
;
A
#
# COMPACT_ATOMS: atom_id res chain seq x y z
N MET A 1 -5.04 31.07 -1.93
CA MET A 1 -4.51 29.77 -2.36
C MET A 1 -5.13 29.48 -3.72
N THR A 2 -4.33 29.25 -4.77
CA THR A 2 -4.85 28.90 -6.10
C THR A 2 -5.15 27.41 -6.13
N SER A 3 -6.37 27.01 -6.48
CA SER A 3 -6.75 25.61 -6.62
C SER A 3 -6.29 25.07 -7.98
N ILE A 4 -5.72 23.86 -8.00
CA ILE A 4 -5.34 23.15 -9.23
C ILE A 4 -6.36 22.00 -9.42
N PRO A 5 -7.18 22.03 -10.49
CA PRO A 5 -8.15 20.97 -10.72
C PRO A 5 -7.43 19.69 -11.18
N VAL A 6 -7.62 18.60 -10.42
CA VAL A 6 -7.10 17.27 -10.74
C VAL A 6 -8.23 16.25 -10.67
N LYS A 7 -8.21 15.27 -11.56
CA LYS A 7 -9.07 14.09 -11.43
C LYS A 7 -8.29 13.06 -10.62
N PHE A 8 -8.82 12.74 -9.45
CA PHE A 8 -8.30 11.67 -8.62
C PHE A 8 -9.01 10.36 -8.96
N ASP A 9 -8.26 9.27 -9.03
CA ASP A 9 -8.76 7.92 -9.33
C ASP A 9 -8.43 6.98 -8.16
N PRO A 10 -9.37 6.81 -7.22
CA PRO A 10 -9.23 5.90 -6.08
C PRO A 10 -9.03 4.43 -6.48
N ASP A 11 -9.67 3.99 -7.56
CA ASP A 11 -9.66 2.59 -7.98
C ASP A 11 -8.25 2.12 -8.33
N CYS A 12 -7.43 3.01 -8.90
CA CYS A 12 -6.02 2.74 -9.16
C CYS A 12 -5.22 2.42 -7.87
N ILE A 13 -5.50 3.12 -6.77
CA ILE A 13 -4.83 2.88 -5.48
C ILE A 13 -5.31 1.54 -4.90
N PHE A 14 -6.62 1.31 -4.87
CA PHE A 14 -7.20 0.08 -4.34
C PHE A 14 -6.71 -1.16 -5.10
N ALA A 15 -6.71 -1.10 -6.44
CA ALA A 15 -6.21 -2.18 -7.28
C ALA A 15 -4.70 -2.44 -7.05
N SER A 16 -3.92 -1.39 -6.83
CA SER A 16 -2.48 -1.52 -6.55
C SER A 16 -2.23 -2.20 -5.20
N ILE A 17 -2.94 -1.77 -4.15
CA ILE A 17 -2.86 -2.37 -2.81
C ILE A 17 -3.21 -3.86 -2.87
N GLU A 18 -4.33 -4.19 -3.52
CA GLU A 18 -4.78 -5.57 -3.64
C GLU A 18 -3.78 -6.43 -4.40
N LEU A 19 -3.29 -5.94 -5.53
CA LEU A 19 -2.25 -6.65 -6.30
C LEU A 19 -1.00 -6.91 -5.46
N TRP A 20 -0.53 -5.91 -4.71
CA TRP A 20 0.68 -6.02 -3.90
C TRP A 20 0.51 -7.00 -2.74
N ARG A 21 -0.62 -6.97 -2.03
CA ARG A 21 -0.98 -7.95 -0.99
C ARG A 21 -1.04 -9.36 -1.57
N GLN A 22 -1.81 -9.55 -2.65
CA GLN A 22 -1.96 -10.85 -3.29
C GLN A 22 -0.64 -11.41 -3.85
N SER A 23 0.26 -10.55 -4.32
CA SER A 23 1.58 -10.96 -4.83
C SER A 23 2.47 -11.51 -3.71
N ILE A 24 2.50 -10.84 -2.55
CA ILE A 24 3.28 -11.29 -1.39
C ILE A 24 2.73 -12.59 -0.78
N ASP A 25 1.41 -12.76 -0.81
CA ASP A 25 0.75 -13.96 -0.31
C ASP A 25 0.69 -15.10 -1.35
N PHE A 26 1.24 -14.89 -2.54
CA PHE A 26 1.18 -15.83 -3.67
C PHE A 26 -0.24 -16.29 -4.03
N LYS A 27 -1.25 -15.43 -3.80
CA LYS A 27 -2.66 -15.70 -4.09
C LYS A 27 -3.02 -15.55 -5.57
N ILE A 28 -2.12 -14.97 -6.37
CA ILE A 28 -2.25 -14.87 -7.83
C ILE A 28 -1.34 -15.87 -8.55
N ALA A 29 -1.75 -16.28 -9.74
CA ALA A 29 -0.96 -17.15 -10.59
C ALA A 29 0.33 -16.43 -11.01
N MET A 30 1.48 -16.98 -10.59
CA MET A 30 2.81 -16.45 -10.90
C MET A 30 3.74 -17.56 -11.37
N ARG A 31 4.69 -17.19 -12.23
CA ARG A 31 5.79 -18.07 -12.62
C ARG A 31 6.71 -18.31 -11.42
N ASP A 32 7.30 -19.50 -11.32
CA ASP A 32 8.08 -19.88 -10.15
C ASP A 32 9.30 -18.98 -9.91
N GLY A 33 9.96 -18.53 -10.97
CA GLY A 33 11.08 -17.59 -10.84
C GLY A 33 10.67 -16.25 -10.18
N LEU A 34 9.44 -15.78 -10.43
CA LEU A 34 8.93 -14.58 -9.77
C LEU A 34 8.59 -14.85 -8.31
N LYS A 35 8.00 -16.01 -8.00
CA LYS A 35 7.74 -16.42 -6.60
C LYS A 35 9.03 -16.50 -5.79
N ILE A 36 10.06 -17.15 -6.33
CA ILE A 36 11.39 -17.27 -5.70
C ILE A 36 11.95 -15.86 -5.43
N HIS A 37 11.93 -14.98 -6.43
CA HIS A 37 12.40 -13.61 -6.26
C HIS A 37 11.65 -12.86 -5.14
N LEU A 38 10.32 -12.96 -5.11
CA LEU A 38 9.49 -12.35 -4.06
C LEU A 38 9.77 -12.94 -2.67
N MET A 39 10.06 -14.24 -2.56
CA MET A 39 10.46 -14.88 -1.30
C MET A 39 11.83 -14.38 -0.82
N GLU A 40 12.83 -14.41 -1.70
CA GLU A 40 14.20 -13.98 -1.38
C GLU A 40 14.28 -12.50 -1.00
N ASN A 41 13.42 -11.67 -1.59
CA ASN A 41 13.42 -10.23 -1.39
C ASN A 41 12.25 -9.72 -0.54
N ARG A 42 11.52 -10.63 0.14
CA ARG A 42 10.26 -10.31 0.83
C ARG A 42 10.38 -9.09 1.76
N ARG A 43 11.44 -9.05 2.59
CA ARG A 43 11.72 -7.91 3.46
C ARG A 43 11.87 -6.60 2.69
N SER A 44 12.76 -6.56 1.70
CA SER A 44 13.03 -5.34 0.93
C SER A 44 11.79 -4.83 0.19
N ILE A 45 10.95 -5.76 -0.30
CA ILE A 45 9.68 -5.43 -0.94
C ILE A 45 8.70 -4.82 0.05
N LEU A 46 8.53 -5.44 1.22
CA LEU A 46 7.66 -4.92 2.29
C LEU A 46 8.11 -3.54 2.79
N GLU A 47 9.41 -3.33 2.98
CA GLU A 47 9.95 -1.99 3.29
C GLU A 47 9.63 -0.98 2.16
N GLY A 48 9.66 -1.43 0.91
CA GLY A 48 9.22 -0.67 -0.24
C GLY A 48 7.74 -0.27 -0.15
N TYR A 49 6.89 -1.18 0.30
CA TYR A 49 5.46 -0.94 0.50
C TYR A 49 5.20 0.09 1.61
N VAL A 50 5.88 -0.02 2.75
CA VAL A 50 5.79 0.99 3.83
C VAL A 50 6.18 2.38 3.31
N ARG A 51 7.29 2.48 2.56
CA ARG A 51 7.72 3.74 1.96
C ARG A 51 6.69 4.29 0.96
N ALA A 52 6.16 3.43 0.09
CA ALA A 52 5.15 3.83 -0.89
C ALA A 52 3.87 4.35 -0.22
N ALA A 53 3.40 3.65 0.83
CA ALA A 53 2.25 4.07 1.61
C ALA A 53 2.48 5.45 2.27
N GLY A 54 3.65 5.68 2.88
CA GLY A 54 4.00 6.99 3.46
C GLY A 54 4.00 8.13 2.43
N ILE A 55 4.49 7.87 1.22
CA ILE A 55 4.45 8.84 0.10
C ILE A 55 3.00 9.12 -0.30
N TRP A 56 2.19 8.08 -0.45
CA TRP A 56 0.77 8.23 -0.79
C TRP A 56 -0.01 8.97 0.28
N LEU A 57 0.18 8.67 1.57
CA LEU A 57 -0.47 9.40 2.67
C LEU A 57 -0.06 10.88 2.69
N SER A 58 1.21 11.18 2.43
CA SER A 58 1.68 12.57 2.33
C SER A 58 0.98 13.31 1.18
N MET A 59 0.87 12.67 0.01
CA MET A 59 0.18 13.23 -1.15
C MET A 59 -1.31 13.42 -0.89
N LEU A 60 -1.99 12.38 -0.38
CA LEU A 60 -3.42 12.41 -0.05
C LEU A 60 -3.72 13.43 1.05
N GLY A 61 -2.84 13.60 2.04
CA GLY A 61 -2.96 14.58 3.12
C GLY A 61 -2.92 16.03 2.63
N ALA A 62 -2.24 16.28 1.50
CA ALA A 62 -2.23 17.60 0.86
C ALA A 62 -3.47 17.87 -0.01
N MET A 63 -4.33 16.88 -0.24
CA MET A 63 -5.57 17.05 -1.02
C MET A 63 -6.72 17.58 -0.16
N GLN A 64 -7.57 18.39 -0.77
CA GLN A 64 -8.83 18.87 -0.20
C GLN A 64 -10.00 18.42 -1.07
N PRO A 65 -11.12 17.98 -0.48
CA PRO A 65 -12.28 17.56 -1.24
C PRO A 65 -12.95 18.75 -1.94
N GLY A 66 -13.42 18.52 -3.17
CA GLY A 66 -14.15 19.53 -3.94
C GLY A 66 -15.62 19.68 -3.53
N ASP A 67 -16.20 18.64 -2.95
CA ASP A 67 -17.57 18.58 -2.43
C ASP A 67 -17.69 17.54 -1.29
N LEU A 68 -18.88 17.42 -0.69
CA LEU A 68 -19.14 16.49 0.41
C LEU A 68 -19.01 15.01 0.02
N GLY A 69 -19.27 14.64 -1.25
CA GLY A 69 -19.09 13.27 -1.73
C GLY A 69 -17.61 12.90 -1.84
N ALA A 70 -16.80 13.81 -2.38
CA ALA A 70 -15.35 13.68 -2.48
C ALA A 70 -14.65 13.60 -1.11
N GLU A 71 -15.24 14.18 -0.06
CA GLU A 71 -14.68 14.08 1.29
C GLU A 71 -14.71 12.65 1.83
N ALA A 72 -15.85 11.97 1.71
CA ALA A 72 -16.00 10.60 2.17
C ALA A 72 -15.08 9.65 1.39
N GLU A 73 -14.98 9.83 0.08
CA GLU A 73 -14.11 9.03 -0.79
C GLU A 73 -12.62 9.25 -0.47
N LEU A 74 -12.16 10.49 -0.37
CA LEU A 74 -10.78 10.81 0.00
C LEU A 74 -10.42 10.24 1.38
N ARG A 75 -11.35 10.28 2.33
CA ARG A 75 -11.17 9.67 3.66
C ARG A 75 -11.04 8.16 3.57
N SER A 76 -11.87 7.50 2.76
CA SER A 76 -11.81 6.05 2.54
C SER A 76 -10.48 5.61 1.95
N VAL A 77 -9.95 6.36 0.97
CA VAL A 77 -8.64 6.06 0.39
C VAL A 77 -7.53 6.21 1.42
N ARG A 78 -7.54 7.30 2.21
CA ARG A 78 -6.54 7.50 3.27
C ARG A 78 -6.53 6.33 4.26
N ALA A 79 -7.71 5.91 4.71
CA ALA A 79 -7.85 4.77 5.62
C ALA A 79 -7.29 3.48 5.01
N GLU A 80 -7.61 3.16 3.75
CA GLU A 80 -7.07 1.95 3.11
C GLU A 80 -5.54 1.99 2.96
N VAL A 81 -4.96 3.16 2.67
CA VAL A 81 -3.49 3.31 2.60
C VAL A 81 -2.85 3.20 4.00
N GLU A 82 -3.50 3.71 5.05
CA GLU A 82 -3.07 3.52 6.45
C GLU A 82 -3.10 2.03 6.83
N ASP A 83 -4.18 1.32 6.52
CA ASP A 83 -4.32 -0.11 6.76
C ASP A 83 -3.30 -0.93 5.95
N PHE A 84 -2.98 -0.48 4.73
CA PHE A 84 -1.91 -1.08 3.92
C PHE A 84 -0.52 -0.88 4.55
N ALA A 85 -0.22 0.32 5.05
CA ALA A 85 1.04 0.59 5.75
C ALA A 85 1.17 -0.29 6.99
N ALA A 86 0.13 -0.32 7.83
CA ALA A 86 0.10 -1.10 9.05
C ALA A 86 0.24 -2.61 8.78
N TRP A 87 -0.39 -3.11 7.73
CA TRP A 87 -0.21 -4.50 7.28
C TRP A 87 1.25 -4.77 6.89
N ALA A 88 1.87 -3.92 6.07
CA ALA A 88 3.25 -4.12 5.63
C ALA A 88 4.25 -4.06 6.80
N GLU A 89 4.03 -3.18 7.78
CA GLU A 89 4.80 -3.12 9.02
C GLU A 89 4.63 -4.37 9.87
N SER A 90 3.40 -4.89 10.00
CA SER A 90 3.13 -6.14 10.71
C SER A 90 3.83 -7.34 10.06
N GLU A 91 3.86 -7.42 8.73
CA GLU A 91 4.57 -8.47 8.00
C GLU A 91 6.10 -8.37 8.20
N LEU A 92 6.65 -7.16 8.26
CA LEU A 92 8.07 -6.96 8.59
C LEU A 92 8.40 -7.41 10.00
N SER A 93 7.54 -7.06 10.96
CA SER A 93 7.69 -7.51 12.36
C SER A 93 7.67 -9.04 12.45
N ALA A 94 6.76 -9.70 11.73
CA ALA A 94 6.71 -11.16 11.69
C ALA A 94 8.00 -11.77 11.10
N LEU A 95 8.62 -11.13 10.10
CA LEU A 95 9.91 -11.56 9.57
C LEU A 95 11.06 -11.34 10.57
N ASP A 96 11.00 -10.29 11.39
CA ASP A 96 11.97 -10.07 12.46
C ASP A 96 11.86 -11.15 13.55
N ASP A 97 10.64 -11.50 13.95
CA ASP A 97 10.39 -12.55 14.96
C ASP A 97 10.93 -13.91 14.49
N LEU A 98 10.64 -14.28 13.23
CA LEU A 98 11.15 -15.52 12.64
C LEU A 98 12.68 -15.56 12.55
N ALA A 99 13.32 -14.41 12.26
CA ALA A 99 14.77 -14.32 12.19
C ALA A 99 15.43 -14.41 13.57
N GLN A 100 14.72 -14.01 14.63
CA GLN A 100 15.19 -14.07 16.01
C GLN A 100 14.91 -15.41 16.71
N GLY A 101 14.19 -16.33 16.06
CA GLY A 101 14.03 -17.71 16.51
C GLY A 101 13.05 -17.91 17.68
N ASN A 102 12.05 -17.02 17.81
CA ASN A 102 10.89 -17.22 18.69
C ASN A 102 9.74 -17.90 17.95
#